data_AF-A0A951PGT4-F1
#
_entry.id   AF-A0A951PGT4-F1
#
_cell.length_a   1.000
_cell.length_b   1.000
_cell.length_c   1.000
_cell.angle_alpha   90.00
_cell.angle_beta   90.00
_cell.angle_gamma   90.00
#
_symmetry.space_group_name_H-M   'P 1'
#
loop_
_entity.id
_entity.type
_entity.pdbx_description
1 polymer ?
#
loop_
_entity_poly.entity_id
_entity_poly.type
_entity_poly.pdbx_seq_one_letter_code
_entity_poly.pdbx_strand_id
1 'polypeptide(L)' 'MTIDNVLKIVWAVSALGLVILVLLHSPKGDGIGGIGGQAQLFTSTKSAETALNRVTWALAVIFMGLTVVLSAGWLNQ' A
#
# COMPACT_ATOMS: atom_id res chain seq x y z
N MET A 1 26.95 -1.59 8.88
CA MET A 1 25.62 -2.16 8.58
C MET A 1 25.78 -3.09 7.40
N THR A 2 25.31 -4.34 7.51
CA THR A 2 25.20 -5.25 6.36
C THR A 2 23.99 -4.88 5.51
N ILE A 3 24.02 -5.25 4.23
CA ILE A 3 22.92 -5.00 3.28
C ILE A 3 21.59 -5.58 3.78
N ASP A 4 21.61 -6.76 4.42
CA ASP A 4 20.44 -7.38 5.04
C ASP A 4 19.80 -6.51 6.12
N ASN A 5 20.62 -5.84 6.94
CA ASN A 5 20.11 -4.97 7.99
C ASN A 5 19.43 -3.74 7.41
N VAL A 6 19.96 -3.19 6.31
CA VAL A 6 19.33 -2.08 5.59
C VAL A 6 17.99 -2.52 4.99
N LEU A 7 17.93 -3.69 4.34
CA LEU A 7 16.68 -4.20 3.79
C LEU A 7 15.63 -4.49 4.87
N LYS A 8 16.02 -5.05 6.02
CA LYS A 8 15.14 -5.27 7.17
C LYS A 8 14.53 -3.97 7.68
N ILE A 9 15.33 -2.90 7.76
CA ILE A 9 14.86 -1.58 8.19
C ILE A 9 13.87 -1.02 7.17
N VAL A 10 14.18 -1.05 5.88
CA VAL A 10 13.28 -0.57 4.82
C VAL A 10 11.97 -1.37 4.80
N TRP A 11 12.05 -2.70 4.95
CA TRP A 11 10.88 -3.57 5.06
C TRP A 11 10.00 -3.21 6.26
N ALA A 12 10.57 -3.03 7.45
CA ALA A 12 9.82 -2.67 8.66
C ALA A 12 9.15 -1.29 8.54
N VAL A 13 9.87 -0.30 7.98
CA VAL A 13 9.32 1.04 7.72
C VAL A 13 8.19 0.98 6.69
N SER A 14 8.33 0.18 5.63
CA SER A 14 7.28 0.00 4.63
C SER A 14 6.03 -0.68 5.19
N ALA A 15 6.19 -1.64 6.10
CA ALA A 15 5.08 -2.29 6.82
C ALA A 15 4.31 -1.28 7.68
N LEU A 16 5.01 -0.48 8.48
CA LEU A 16 4.40 0.58 9.30
C LEU A 16 3.69 1.62 8.43
N GLY A 17 4.33 2.05 7.33
CA GLY A 17 3.72 2.96 6.36
C GLY A 17 2.44 2.42 5.76
N LEU A 18 2.41 1.13 5.39
CA LEU A 18 1.20 0.46 4.88
C LEU A 18 0.08 0.41 5.91
N VAL A 19 0.39 0.05 7.16
CA VAL A 19 -0.62 0.02 8.23
C VAL A 19 -1.27 1.40 8.38
N ILE A 20 -0.46 2.46 8.45
CA ILE A 20 -0.96 3.83 8.56
C ILE A 20 -1.79 4.21 7.33
N LEU A 21 -1.28 3.95 6.11
CA LEU A 21 -2.01 4.27 4.87
C LEU A 21 -3.36 3.55 4.81
N VAL A 22 -3.41 2.27 5.15
CA VAL A 22 -4.65 1.47 5.14
C VAL A 22 -5.64 1.98 6.18
N LEU A 23 -5.19 2.34 7.38
CA LEU A 23 -6.08 2.92 8.40
C LEU A 23 -6.59 4.32 8.02
N LEU A 24 -5.80 5.09 7.27
CA LEU A 24 -6.21 6.38 6.72
C LEU A 24 -7.13 6.25 5.50
N HIS A 25 -7.27 5.06 4.90
CA HIS A 25 -8.32 4.86 3.91
C HIS A 25 -9.65 4.97 4.65
N SER A 26 -10.40 6.04 4.34
CA SER A 26 -11.79 6.15 4.76
C SER A 26 -12.51 4.86 4.36
N PRO A 27 -13.34 4.28 5.23
CA PRO A 27 -14.11 3.10 4.89
C PRO A 27 -14.99 3.47 3.69
N LYS A 28 -14.56 3.07 2.50
CA LYS A 28 -15.30 3.37 1.30
C LYS A 28 -16.55 2.50 1.38
N GLY A 29 -17.69 3.13 1.65
CA GLY A 29 -19.02 2.55 1.44
C GLY A 29 -19.34 2.29 -0.03
N ASP A 30 -18.33 2.05 -0.87
CA ASP A 30 -18.42 1.65 -2.27
C ASP A 30 -18.70 0.14 -2.35
N GLY A 31 -19.75 -0.32 -1.66
CA GLY A 31 -20.33 -1.63 -1.93
C GLY A 31 -21.00 -1.66 -3.30
N ILE A 32 -22.07 -2.45 -3.43
CA ILE A 32 -22.91 -2.52 -4.66
C ILE A 32 -23.54 -1.16 -5.05
N GLY A 33 -23.50 -0.16 -4.16
CA GLY A 33 -23.93 1.23 -4.45
C GLY A 33 -23.08 1.98 -5.49
N GLY A 34 -21.82 1.60 -5.70
CA GLY A 34 -20.96 2.17 -6.75
C GLY A 34 -21.25 1.63 -8.16
N ILE A 35 -21.88 0.45 -8.26
CA ILE A 35 -22.23 -0.21 -9.52
C ILE A 35 -23.40 0.50 -10.24
N GLY A 36 -24.20 1.30 -9.51
CA GLY A 36 -25.34 2.06 -10.04
C GLY A 36 -25.00 3.39 -10.75
N GLY A 37 -23.72 3.73 -10.93
CA GLY A 37 -23.27 4.84 -11.79
C GLY A 37 -23.60 6.28 -11.33
N GLN A 38 -24.46 6.46 -10.34
CA GLN A 38 -25.03 7.78 -9.99
C GLN A 38 -24.23 8.55 -8.91
N ALA A 39 -23.37 7.88 -8.14
CA ALA A 39 -22.59 8.52 -7.07
C ALA A 39 -21.34 9.29 -7.57
N GLN A 40 -21.03 9.22 -8.87
CA GLN A 40 -19.72 9.61 -9.41
C GLN A 40 -19.60 11.06 -9.93
N LEU A 41 -20.68 11.85 -9.93
CA LEU A 41 -20.77 13.12 -10.67
C LEU A 41 -20.50 14.39 -9.84
N PHE A 42 -20.38 14.31 -8.51
CA PHE A 42 -20.24 15.50 -7.63
C PHE A 42 -19.18 15.38 -6.54
N THR A 43 -18.05 14.72 -6.80
CA THR A 43 -16.93 14.64 -5.85
C THR A 43 -15.62 15.05 -6.51
N SER A 44 -15.18 16.27 -6.22
CA SER A 44 -13.86 16.82 -6.59
C SER A 44 -12.70 16.14 -5.86
N THR A 45 -12.97 15.15 -5.01
CA THR A 45 -11.98 14.42 -4.19
C THR A 45 -11.42 13.17 -4.90
N LYS A 46 -11.97 12.79 -6.06
CA LYS A 46 -11.63 11.56 -6.79
C LYS A 46 -10.15 11.43 -7.18
N SER A 47 -9.48 12.55 -7.47
CA SER A 47 -8.07 12.56 -7.90
C SER A 47 -7.11 12.22 -6.75
N ALA A 48 -7.31 12.83 -5.58
CA ALA A 48 -6.48 12.58 -4.39
C ALA A 48 -6.65 11.14 -3.89
N GLU A 49 -7.87 10.62 -3.92
CA GLU A 49 -8.16 9.25 -3.51
C GLU A 49 -7.59 8.20 -4.49
N THR A 50 -7.62 8.50 -5.80
CA THR A 50 -6.99 7.65 -6.82
C THR A 50 -5.47 7.63 -6.68
N ALA A 51 -4.85 8.78 -6.41
CA ALA A 51 -3.42 8.88 -6.17
C ALA A 51 -3.01 8.12 -4.89
N LEU A 52 -3.77 8.28 -3.80
CA LEU A 52 -3.54 7.55 -2.55
C LEU A 52 -3.64 6.04 -2.76
N ASN A 53 -4.64 5.55 -3.48
CA ASN A 53 -4.78 4.13 -3.82
C ASN A 53 -3.60 3.60 -4.63
N ARG A 54 -3.12 4.37 -5.62
CA ARG A 54 -1.96 4.00 -6.43
C ARG A 54 -0.68 3.91 -5.57
N VAL A 55 -0.50 4.84 -4.64
CA VAL A 55 0.65 4.83 -3.71
C VAL A 55 0.56 3.63 -2.77
N THR A 56 -0.60 3.35 -2.17
CA THR A 56 -0.80 2.16 -1.33
C THR A 56 -0.47 0.88 -2.08
N TRP A 57 -0.93 0.76 -3.32
CA TRP A 57 -0.70 -0.43 -4.13
C TRP A 57 0.78 -0.61 -4.48
N ALA A 58 1.47 0.47 -4.86
CA ALA A 58 2.91 0.45 -5.09
C ALA A 58 3.68 0.06 -3.81
N LEU A 59 3.32 0.65 -2.67
CA LEU A 59 3.92 0.34 -1.38
C LEU A 59 3.68 -1.13 -0.97
N ALA A 60 2.49 -1.66 -1.28
CA ALA A 60 2.12 -3.06 -1.01
C ALA A 60 2.93 -4.05 -1.86
N VAL A 61 3.11 -3.76 -3.15
CA VAL A 61 3.95 -4.57 -4.03
C VAL A 61 5.41 -4.56 -3.56
N ILE A 62 5.94 -3.40 -3.18
CA ILE A 62 7.30 -3.27 -2.63
C ILE A 62 7.45 -4.09 -1.34
N PHE A 63 6.50 -3.96 -0.42
CA PHE A 63 6.50 -4.72 0.83
C PHE A 63 6.45 -6.23 0.59
N MET A 64 5.57 -6.71 -0.30
CA MET A 64 5.50 -8.13 -0.65
C MET A 64 6.78 -8.62 -1.33
N GLY A 65 7.34 -7.84 -2.26
CA GLY A 65 8.60 -8.16 -2.91
C GLY A 65 9.76 -8.29 -1.93
N LEU A 66 9.91 -7.31 -1.02
CA LEU A 66 10.89 -7.36 0.07
C LEU A 66 10.65 -8.56 0.99
N THR A 67 9.40 -8.87 1.32
CA THR A 67 9.03 -10.02 2.17
C THR A 67 9.50 -11.33 1.54
N VAL A 68 9.27 -11.53 0.24
CA VAL A 68 9.71 -12.73 -0.48
C VAL A 68 11.23 -12.80 -0.53
N VAL A 69 11.92 -11.72 -0.90
CA VAL A 69 13.38 -11.68 -1.01
C VAL A 69 14.06 -11.98 0.35
N LEU A 70 13.55 -11.36 1.41
CA LEU A 70 14.10 -11.54 2.75
C LEU A 70 13.75 -12.93 3.33
N SER A 71 12.56 -13.46 3.03
CA SER A 71 12.12 -14.79 3.46
C SER A 71 12.82 -15.92 2.69
N ALA A 72 13.15 -15.71 1.42
CA ALA A 72 13.84 -16.70 0.59
C ALA A 72 15.32 -16.84 0.97
N GLY A 73 15.87 -15.95 1.82
CA GLY A 73 17.24 -16.03 2.31
C GLY A 73 18.30 -15.81 1.24
N TRP A 74 17.93 -15.25 0.08
CA TRP A 74 18.82 -15.08 -1.08
C TRP A 74 20.03 -14.18 -0.83
N LEU A 75 19.93 -13.31 0.18
CA LEU A 75 20.95 -12.31 0.51
C LEU A 75 21.83 -12.70 1.70
N ASN A 76 21.47 -13.77 2.43
CA ASN A 76 22.16 -14.22 3.63
C ASN A 76 23.20 -15.33 3.33
N GLN A 77 23.91 -15.23 2.19
CA GLN A 77 25.07 -16.09 1.88
C GLN A 77 26.38 -15.43 2.32
#